data_AF-A0A529MHX0-F1
#
_entry.id   AF-A0A529MHX0-F1
#
_cell.length_a   1.000
_cell.length_b   1.000
_cell.length_c   1.000
_cell.angle_alpha   90.00
_cell.angle_beta   90.00
_cell.angle_gamma   90.00
#
_symmetry.space_group_name_H-M   'P 1'
#
loop_
_entity.id
_entity.type
_entity.pdbx_description
1 polymer ?
#
loop_
_entity_poly.entity_id
_entity_poly.type
_entity_poly.pdbx_seq_one_letter_code
_entity_poly.pdbx_strand_id
1 'polypeptide(L)' 'MFKTTIHGLDDGSGALLLPREMLDSLDLQVGDELQMIESDDGLILKPIRHDDHKRQMNAARDVMDRYEAA' A
#
# COMPACT_ATOMS: atom_id res chain seq x y z
N MET A 1 14.92 1.35 1.58
CA MET A 1 14.05 1.10 2.75
C MET A 1 13.38 2.41 3.10
N PHE A 2 12.05 2.48 3.01
CA PHE A 2 11.30 3.67 3.42
C PHE A 2 10.99 3.57 4.90
N LYS A 3 11.25 4.63 5.67
CA LYS A 3 10.87 4.75 7.06
C LYS A 3 9.79 5.81 7.15
N THR A 4 8.69 5.49 7.83
CA THR A 4 7.63 6.45 8.16
C THR A 4 7.41 6.49 9.67
N THR A 5 6.66 7.48 10.14
CA THR A 5 6.28 7.67 11.55
C THR A 5 4.79 7.97 11.60
N ILE A 6 4.15 7.57 12.70
CA ILE A 6 2.74 7.91 12.94
C ILE A 6 2.68 9.34 13.45
N HIS A 7 1.86 10.16 12.81
CA HIS A 7 1.58 11.53 13.24
C HIS A 7 0.24 11.56 13.98
N GLY A 8 0.21 12.19 15.16
CA GLY A 8 -1.04 12.42 15.88
C GLY A 8 -1.89 13.49 15.20
N LEU A 9 -3.20 13.28 15.19
CA LEU A 9 -4.21 14.22 14.73
C LEU A 9 -4.98 14.79 15.93
N ASP A 10 -5.63 15.94 15.74
CA ASP A 10 -6.33 16.67 16.82
C ASP A 10 -7.55 15.92 17.39
N ASP A 11 -8.09 14.97 16.62
CA ASP A 11 -9.17 14.08 17.04
C ASP A 11 -8.68 12.88 17.88
N GLY A 12 -7.38 12.83 18.18
CA GLY A 12 -6.74 11.75 18.93
C GLY A 12 -6.39 10.52 18.09
N SER A 13 -6.66 10.53 16.78
CA SER A 13 -6.26 9.47 15.86
C SER A 13 -4.82 9.65 15.36
N GLY A 14 -4.28 8.62 14.71
CA GLY A 14 -2.94 8.63 14.12
C GLY A 14 -2.99 8.47 12.60
N ALA A 15 -2.16 9.22 11.89
CA ALA A 15 -1.99 9.12 10.44
C ALA A 15 -0.61 8.58 10.07
N LEU A 16 -0.56 7.66 9.10
CA LEU A 16 0.66 7.20 8.45
C LEU A 16 0.90 8.01 7.18
N LEU A 17 2.08 8.61 7.04
CA LEU A 17 2.46 9.34 5.83
C LEU A 17 3.28 8.44 4.91
N LEU A 18 2.77 8.19 3.70
CA LEU A 18 3.48 7.41 2.70
C LEU A 18 4.28 8.34 1.77
N PRO A 19 5.56 8.02 1.48
CA PRO A 19 6.34 8.77 0.50
C PRO A 19 5.65 8.78 -0.86
N ARG A 20 5.72 9.91 -1.57
CA ARG A 20 5.07 10.05 -2.88
C ARG A 20 5.56 9.01 -3.88
N GLU A 21 6.85 8.71 -3.88
CA GLU A 21 7.47 7.74 -4.77
C GLU A 21 6.91 6.32 -4.53
N MET A 22 6.53 6.01 -3.29
CA MET A 22 5.88 4.74 -2.96
C MET A 22 4.44 4.70 -3.50
N LEU A 23 3.69 5.80 -3.41
CA LEU A 23 2.36 5.88 -4.01
C LEU A 23 2.42 5.72 -5.53
N ASP A 24 3.33 6.44 -6.20
CA ASP A 24 3.51 6.39 -7.65
C ASP A 24 3.89 4.98 -8.14
N SER A 25 4.77 4.27 -7.40
CA SER A 25 5.17 2.89 -7.76
C SER A 25 4.09 1.83 -7.54
N LEU A 26 3.13 2.10 -6.64
CA LEU A 26 2.00 1.23 -6.36
C LEU A 26 0.74 1.63 -7.15
N ASP A 27 0.84 2.64 -8.00
CA ASP A 27 -0.29 3.25 -8.74
C ASP A 27 -1.42 3.67 -7.80
N LEU A 28 -1.07 4.27 -6.65
CA LEU A 28 -1.99 4.75 -5.63
C LEU A 28 -2.13 6.26 -5.67
N GLN A 29 -3.37 6.73 -5.46
CA GLN A 29 -3.72 8.14 -5.47
C GLN A 29 -4.47 8.55 -4.20
N VAL A 30 -4.50 9.85 -3.93
CA VAL A 30 -5.29 10.39 -2.82
C VAL A 30 -6.77 10.09 -3.06
N GLY A 31 -7.40 9.43 -2.10
CA GLY A 31 -8.79 8.99 -2.19
C GLY A 31 -8.94 7.49 -2.45
N ASP A 32 -7.86 6.78 -2.80
CA ASP A 32 -7.90 5.32 -2.88
C ASP A 32 -8.09 4.69 -1.50
N GLU A 33 -8.90 3.65 -1.44
CA GLU A 33 -9.15 2.90 -0.23
C GLU A 33 -8.16 1.74 -0.07
N LEU A 34 -7.69 1.53 1.15
CA LEU A 34 -6.79 0.42 1.50
C LEU A 34 -7.44 -0.45 2.57
N GLN A 35 -7.43 -1.75 2.35
CA GLN A 35 -7.72 -2.75 3.36
C GLN A 35 -6.49 -2.94 4.26
N MET A 36 -6.69 -2.83 5.56
CA MET A 36 -5.70 -3.16 6.59
C MET A 36 -5.88 -4.61 7.03
N ILE A 37 -4.80 -5.39 6.94
CA ILE A 37 -4.76 -6.78 7.40
C ILE A 37 -3.64 -6.90 8.42
N GLU A 38 -4.02 -7.17 9.67
CA GLU A 38 -3.07 -7.52 10.73
C GLU A 38 -2.63 -8.97 10.56
N SER A 39 -1.34 -9.22 10.78
CA SER A 39 -0.70 -10.53 10.71
C SER A 39 0.36 -10.62 11.80
N ASP A 40 0.84 -11.83 12.09
CA ASP A 40 1.83 -12.06 13.15
C ASP A 40 3.13 -11.27 12.92
N ASP A 41 3.47 -11.00 11.65
CA ASP A 41 4.66 -10.25 11.23
C ASP A 41 4.41 -8.74 11.02
N GLY A 42 3.19 -8.25 11.29
CA GLY A 42 2.87 -6.82 11.24
C GLY A 42 1.61 -6.49 10.43
N LEU A 43 1.62 -5.30 9.80
CA LEU A 43 0.46 -4.73 9.12
C LEU A 43 0.67 -4.72 7.60
N ILE A 44 -0.27 -5.30 6.86
CA ILE A 44 -0.31 -5.27 5.40
C ILE A 44 -1.41 -4.31 4.93
N LEU A 45 -1.05 -3.37 4.06
CA LEU A 45 -1.99 -2.49 3.38
C LEU A 45 -2.23 -2.99 1.94
N LYS A 46 -3.47 -3.31 1.60
CA LYS A 46 -3.86 -3.77 0.26
C LYS A 46 -4.87 -2.81 -0.38
N PRO A 47 -4.65 -2.34 -1.61
CA PRO A 47 -5.63 -1.50 -2.30
C PRO A 47 -6.96 -2.24 -2.52
N ILE A 48 -8.07 -1.59 -2.18
CA ILE A 48 -9.41 -2.09 -2.46
C ILE A 48 -9.69 -1.74 -3.92
N ARG A 49 -9.68 -2.78 -4.76
CA ARG A 49 -10.00 -2.67 -6.17
C ARG A 49 -11.47 -3.01 -6.30
N HIS A 50 -12.32 -1.98 -6.46
CA HIS A 50 -13.71 -2.22 -6.81
C HIS A 50 -13.73 -2.91 -8.18
N ASP A 51 -14.39 -4.06 -8.27
CA ASP A 51 -14.45 -4.94 -9.44
C ASP A 51 -15.18 -4.32 -10.66
N ASP A 52 -15.13 -3.00 -10.87
CA ASP A 52 -15.45 -2.40 -12.16
C ASP A 52 -14.24 -2.52 -13.10
N HIS A 53 -14.07 -3.76 -13.57
CA HIS A 53 -13.67 -4.14 -14.93
C HIS A 53 -12.84 -3.11 -15.72
N LYS A 54 -11.51 -3.34 -15.83
CA LYS A 54 -10.71 -3.34 -17.10
C LYS A 54 -9.26 -2.86 -17.06
N ARG A 55 -8.63 -2.54 -15.91
CA ARG A 55 -7.23 -2.04 -15.95
C ARG A 55 -6.16 -2.79 -15.18
N GLN A 56 -6.48 -3.89 -14.50
CA GLN A 56 -5.51 -4.49 -13.59
C GLN A 56 -5.16 -5.93 -13.95
N MET A 57 -4.59 -6.10 -15.14
CA MET A 57 -3.80 -7.30 -15.44
C MET A 57 -2.28 -7.13 -15.22
N ASN A 58 -1.71 -5.92 -15.07
CA ASN A 58 -0.24 -5.80 -15.18
C ASN A 58 0.44 -4.83 -14.18
N ALA A 59 0.20 -4.93 -12.87
CA ALA A 59 1.00 -4.12 -11.92
C ALA A 59 1.38 -4.78 -10.58
N ALA A 60 0.81 -5.94 -10.23
CA ALA A 60 1.08 -6.59 -8.93
C ALA A 60 1.73 -7.98 -9.05
N ARG A 61 2.21 -8.36 -10.24
CA ARG A 61 2.82 -9.69 -10.47
C ARG A 61 4.33 -9.66 -10.71
N ASP A 62 4.94 -8.47 -10.68
CA ASP A 62 6.39 -8.29 -10.95
C ASP A 62 7.26 -7.97 -9.71
N VAL A 63 6.67 -7.89 -8.50
CA VAL A 63 7.44 -7.55 -7.28
C VAL A 63 7.68 -8.75 -6.35
N MET A 64 7.05 -9.91 -6.60
CA MET A 64 7.28 -11.12 -5.81
C MET A 64 8.15 -12.20 -6.50
N ASP A 65 8.52 -12.06 -7.78
CA ASP A 65 9.40 -13.01 -8.49
C ASP A 65 10.87 -12.56 -8.58
N ARG A 66 11.25 -11.40 -8.00
CA ARG A 66 12.64 -10.91 -8.03
C ARG A 66 13.53 -11.37 -6.88
N TYR A 67 13.09 -12.32 -6.05
CA TYR A 67 13.89 -12.84 -4.94
C TYR A 67 14.00 -14.37 -4.85
N GLU A 68 13.59 -15.12 -5.88
CA GLU A 68 13.78 -16.58 -5.87
C GLU A 68 14.23 -17.12 -7.25
N ALA A 69 15.47 -16.81 -7.63
CA ALA A 69 16.30 -17.65 -8.49
C ALA A 69 17.75 -17.15 -8.45
N ALA A 70 18.44 -17.47 -7.35
CA ALA A 70 19.84 -17.85 -7.42
C ALA A 70 19.92 -19.32 -7.86
#